data_AF-A0A256IKB2-F1
#
_entry.id   AF-A0A256IKB2-F1
#
_cell.length_a   1.000
_cell.length_b   1.000
_cell.length_c   1.000
_cell.angle_alpha   90.00
_cell.angle_beta   90.00
_cell.angle_gamma   90.00
#
_symmetry.space_group_name_H-M   'P 1'
#
loop_
_entity.id
_entity.type
_entity.pdbx_description
1 polymer ?
#
loop_
_entity_poly.entity_id
_entity_poly.type
_entity_poly.pdbx_seq_one_letter_code
_entity_poly.pdbx_strand_id
1 'polypeptide(L)' 'SASADADAPGIDRETVRITRDVGEILGVDEREYDLASEDVVTLPTANAEPLVERDAAERIE' A
#
# COMPACT_ATOMS: atom_id res chain seq x y z
N SER A 1 -9.54 -11.47 -21.44
CA SER A 1 -8.91 -10.14 -21.50
C SER A 1 -8.34 -9.86 -20.14
N ALA A 2 -7.02 -9.60 -20.06
CA ALA A 2 -6.33 -9.35 -18.80
C ALA A 2 -6.92 -8.09 -18.15
N SER A 3 -7.33 -8.19 -16.88
CA SER A 3 -7.75 -7.04 -16.07
C SER A 3 -6.60 -6.05 -16.05
N ALA A 4 -6.71 -5.00 -16.86
CA ALA A 4 -5.98 -3.79 -16.63
C ALA A 4 -6.61 -3.19 -15.36
N ASP A 5 -6.13 -3.67 -14.22
CA ASP A 5 -6.17 -2.99 -12.95
C ASP A 5 -5.37 -1.69 -13.13
N ALA A 6 -5.85 -0.81 -13.99
CA ALA A 6 -5.28 0.48 -14.27
C ALA A 6 -5.20 1.22 -12.94
N ASP A 7 -3.98 1.58 -12.55
CA ASP A 7 -3.72 2.76 -11.74
C ASP A 7 -4.85 3.76 -11.97
N ALA A 8 -5.69 3.98 -10.96
CA ALA A 8 -6.72 5.00 -11.05
C ALA A 8 -5.98 6.33 -11.31
N PRO A 9 -6.15 6.95 -12.49
CA PRO A 9 -5.32 8.06 -12.87
C PRO A 9 -5.55 9.23 -11.91
N GLY A 10 -4.48 9.69 -11.25
CA GLY A 10 -4.50 10.80 -10.31
C GLY A 10 -4.38 10.44 -8.83
N ILE A 11 -4.14 9.16 -8.49
CA ILE A 11 -3.78 8.77 -7.12
C ILE A 11 -2.26 8.67 -7.02
N ASP A 12 -1.66 9.46 -6.13
CA ASP A 12 -0.25 9.36 -5.79
C ASP A 12 0.01 8.03 -5.06
N ARG A 13 1.13 7.38 -5.40
CA ARG A 13 1.50 6.06 -4.87
C ARG A 13 2.93 6.07 -4.36
N GLU A 14 3.18 5.30 -3.32
CA GLU A 14 4.53 5.04 -2.80
C GLU A 14 4.76 3.55 -2.59
N THR A 15 6.00 3.14 -2.74
CA THR A 15 6.44 1.79 -2.40
C THR A 15 6.97 1.78 -0.98
N VAL A 16 6.44 0.87 -0.16
CA VAL A 16 6.84 0.69 1.24
C VAL A 16 7.15 -0.77 1.53
N ARG A 17 8.03 -1.00 2.51
CA ARG A 17 8.23 -2.31 3.13
C ARG A 17 7.43 -2.35 4.43
N ILE A 18 6.56 -3.33 4.57
CA ILE A 18 5.78 -3.57 5.79
C ILE A 18 6.71 -4.14 6.87
N THR A 19 6.65 -3.59 8.09
CA THR A 19 7.55 -3.96 9.20
C THR A 19 6.88 -4.79 10.29
N ARG A 20 5.55 -4.94 10.23
CA ARG A 20 4.74 -5.78 11.11
C ARG A 20 3.46 -6.20 10.43
N ASP A 21 2.87 -7.31 10.86
CA ASP A 21 1.59 -7.78 10.32
C ASP A 21 0.47 -6.76 10.55
N VAL A 22 -0.15 -6.32 9.46
CA VAL A 22 -1.32 -5.41 9.47
C VAL A 22 -2.59 -6.17 9.08
N GLY A 23 -2.47 -7.14 8.17
CA GLY A 23 -3.59 -7.89 7.60
C GLY A 23 -4.25 -7.15 6.44
N GLU A 24 -5.52 -7.47 6.18
CA GLU A 24 -6.28 -6.91 5.07
C GLU A 24 -6.73 -5.46 5.33
N ILE A 25 -6.49 -4.58 4.35
CA ILE A 25 -7.00 -3.20 4.34
C ILE A 25 -7.71 -2.88 3.02
N LEU A 26 -8.61 -1.89 3.04
CA LEU A 26 -9.18 -1.30 1.85
C LEU A 26 -8.47 0.03 1.52
N GLY A 27 -7.89 0.11 0.34
CA GLY A 27 -7.25 1.30 -0.20
C GLY A 27 -8.26 2.39 -0.60
N VAL A 28 -7.78 3.64 -0.69
CA VAL A 28 -8.61 4.76 -1.19
C VAL A 28 -8.94 4.63 -2.69
N ASP A 29 -8.24 3.73 -3.39
CA ASP A 29 -8.51 3.34 -4.77
C ASP A 29 -9.48 2.16 -4.89
N GLU A 30 -10.20 1.84 -3.80
CA GLU A 30 -11.23 0.79 -3.72
C GLU A 30 -10.68 -0.63 -3.94
N ARG A 31 -9.39 -0.83 -3.65
CA ARG A 31 -8.71 -2.14 -3.75
C ARG A 31 -8.39 -2.71 -2.38
N GLU A 32 -8.50 -4.03 -2.27
CA GLU A 32 -8.10 -4.77 -1.07
C GLU A 32 -6.60 -5.10 -1.15
N TYR A 33 -5.90 -4.90 -0.03
CA TYR A 33 -4.48 -5.21 0.12
C TYR A 33 -4.28 -6.09 1.35
N ASP A 34 -3.64 -7.23 1.18
CA ASP A 34 -3.15 -8.05 2.29
C ASP A 34 -1.70 -7.65 2.61
N LEU A 35 -1.45 -7.26 3.86
CA LEU A 35 -0.20 -6.65 4.30
C LEU A 35 0.45 -7.49 5.41
N ALA A 36 1.37 -8.36 5.04
CA ALA A 36 2.18 -9.15 5.98
C ALA A 36 3.54 -8.50 6.23
N SER A 37 4.17 -8.86 7.35
CA SER A 37 5.53 -8.37 7.66
C SER A 37 6.53 -8.75 6.55
N GLU A 38 7.47 -7.83 6.27
CA GLU A 38 8.50 -7.91 5.22
C GLU A 38 7.99 -7.76 3.77
N ASP A 39 6.68 -7.65 3.55
CA ASP A 39 6.15 -7.42 2.21
C ASP A 39 6.58 -6.06 1.66
N VAL A 40 6.92 -6.03 0.38
CA VAL A 40 7.18 -4.80 -0.37
C VAL A 40 6.01 -4.55 -1.29
N VAL A 41 5.23 -3.51 -0.98
CA VAL A 41 3.97 -3.20 -1.66
C VAL A 41 3.97 -1.77 -2.15
N THR A 42 3.26 -1.53 -3.26
CA THR A 42 2.97 -0.17 -3.72
C THR A 42 1.53 0.16 -3.35
N LEU A 43 1.35 1.21 -2.57
CA LEU A 43 0.05 1.63 -2.05
C LEU A 43 -0.23 3.08 -2.45
N PRO A 44 -1.50 3.51 -2.47
CA PRO A 44 -1.81 4.93 -2.44
C PRO A 44 -1.08 5.61 -1.28
N THR A 45 -0.51 6.79 -1.52
CA THR A 45 0.20 7.57 -0.49
C THR A 45 -0.68 7.82 0.74
N ALA A 46 -1.98 8.08 0.53
CA ALA A 46 -2.95 8.25 1.62
C ALA A 46 -3.10 7.00 2.52
N ASN A 47 -2.80 5.81 2.01
CA ASN A 47 -2.81 4.57 2.79
C ASN A 47 -1.43 4.25 3.39
N ALA A 48 -0.33 4.58 2.70
CA ALA A 48 1.02 4.30 3.17
C ALA A 48 1.48 5.23 4.30
N GLU A 49 1.17 6.52 4.22
CA GLU A 49 1.64 7.52 5.17
C GLU A 49 1.25 7.19 6.63
N PRO A 50 -0.01 6.82 6.95
CA PRO A 50 -0.39 6.42 8.30
C PRO A 50 0.29 5.14 8.80
N LEU A 51 0.73 4.26 7.90
CA LEU A 51 1.49 3.06 8.26
C LEU A 51 2.91 3.44 8.65
N VAL A 52 3.56 4.32 7.88
CA VAL A 52 4.90 4.84 8.19
C VAL A 52 4.90 5.63 9.50
N GLU A 53 3.93 6.52 9.72
CA GLU A 53 3.81 7.30 10.96
C GLU A 53 3.67 6.44 12.24
N ARG A 54 3.21 5.19 12.09
CA ARG A 54 3.00 4.24 13.20
C ARG A 54 4.07 3.16 13.26
N ASP A 55 5.16 3.31 12.51
CA ASP A 55 6.24 2.32 12.37
C ASP A 55 5.71 0.95 11.91
N ALA A 56 4.63 0.92 11.13
CA ALA A 56 4.08 -0.29 10.50
C ALA A 56 4.64 -0.56 9.09
N ALA A 57 5.27 0.45 8.51
CA ALA A 57 5.93 0.35 7.22
C ALA A 57 7.10 1.35 7.14
N GLU A 58 8.02 1.12 6.21
CA GLU A 58 9.14 2.01 5.89
C GLU A 58 9.14 2.31 4.39
N ARG A 59 9.41 3.57 4.01
CA ARG A 59 9.54 3.96 2.61
C ARG A 59 10.77 3.31 1.98
N ILE A 60 10.65 2.96 0.71
CA ILE A 60 11.77 2.46 -0.09
C ILE A 60 12.05 3.47 -1.21
N GLU A 61 13.31 3.89 -1.34
CA GLU A 61 13.78 4.79 -2.40
C GLU A 61 14.10 4.05 -3.70
#